data_AF-A0A132MZ72-F1
#
_entry.id   AF-A0A132MZ72-F1
#
_cell.length_a   1.000
_cell.length_b   1.000
_cell.length_c   1.000
_cell.angle_alpha   90.00
_cell.angle_beta   90.00
_cell.angle_gamma   90.00
#
_symmetry.space_group_name_H-M   'P 1'
#
loop_
_entity.id
_entity.type
_entity.pdbx_description
1 polymer ?
#
loop_
_entity_poly.entity_id
_entity_poly.type
_entity_poly.pdbx_seq_one_letter_code
_entity_poly.pdbx_strand_id
1 'polypeptide(L)'
;MTRPVEGEHEHAREIRSTDEHEEHPGQTLVTTSHQVIRDWAEKRGARPATVPGTEHGGRPGVLRFDFPGFGGEGLQEISWDEWFKTFDERKLNFIYQEHTADGKQSNFFRLENPKRADA
;
A
#
# COMPACT_ATOMS: atom_id res chain seq x y z
N MET A 1 -5.08 17.36 34.52
CA MET A 1 -4.89 15.91 34.35
C MET A 1 -4.50 15.69 32.91
N THR A 2 -3.32 15.10 32.73
CA THR A 2 -2.65 14.60 31.51
C THR A 2 -2.49 15.56 30.31
N ARG A 3 -1.21 15.66 29.92
CA ARG A 3 -0.53 16.52 28.94
C ARG A 3 -0.97 16.28 27.48
N PRO A 4 -0.61 17.19 26.55
CA PRO A 4 -1.18 17.29 25.21
C PRO A 4 -0.65 16.17 24.29
N VAL A 5 -1.42 15.80 23.27
CA VAL A 5 -0.88 15.02 22.15
C VAL A 5 -0.06 15.97 21.27
N GLU A 6 1.22 16.08 21.63
CA GLU A 6 2.29 16.58 20.76
C GLU A 6 2.29 15.74 19.47
N GLY A 7 2.49 16.42 18.34
CA GLY A 7 2.17 15.91 17.01
C GLY A 7 2.93 14.65 16.61
N GLU A 8 2.35 13.88 15.69
CA GLU A 8 3.06 12.77 15.04
C GLU A 8 2.43 12.51 13.65
N HIS A 9 2.31 13.56 12.84
CA HIS A 9 2.18 13.39 11.39
C HIS A 9 3.54 13.48 10.73
N GLU A 10 4.55 12.86 11.33
CA GLU A 10 5.92 12.79 10.86
C GLU A 10 6.38 11.38 11.26
N HIS A 11 6.94 10.60 10.35
CA HIS A 11 7.36 9.19 10.52
C HIS A 11 6.27 8.14 10.26
N ALA A 12 6.13 7.75 8.98
CA ALA A 12 5.54 6.46 8.66
C ALA A 12 6.36 5.35 9.33
N ARG A 13 5.72 4.46 10.09
CA ARG A 13 6.40 3.35 10.75
C ARG A 13 6.73 2.26 9.73
N GLU A 14 7.99 1.82 9.69
CA GLU A 14 8.37 0.69 8.86
C GLU A 14 7.90 -0.64 9.46
N ILE A 15 7.19 -1.42 8.66
CA ILE A 15 6.67 -2.75 8.99
C ILE A 15 7.43 -3.77 8.16
N ARG A 16 8.12 -4.71 8.81
CA ARG A 16 8.93 -5.72 8.13
C ARG A 16 8.27 -7.10 8.15
N SER A 17 7.40 -7.34 9.13
CA SER A 17 6.75 -8.63 9.38
C SER A 17 5.24 -8.48 9.49
N THR A 18 4.49 -9.55 9.22
CA THR A 18 3.03 -9.59 9.33
C THR A 18 2.50 -9.58 10.77
N ASP A 19 3.39 -9.74 11.76
CA ASP A 19 3.10 -9.64 13.20
C ASP A 19 3.18 -8.20 13.71
N GLU A 20 3.81 -7.31 12.92
CA GLU A 20 3.92 -5.90 13.26
C GLU A 20 2.72 -5.14 12.70
N HIS A 21 2.01 -4.45 13.58
CA HIS A 21 0.78 -3.69 13.26
C HIS A 21 0.90 -2.24 13.73
N GLU A 22 -0.04 -1.39 13.30
CA GLU A 22 -0.15 -0.03 13.82
C GLU A 22 -0.23 0.02 15.36
N GLU A 23 0.42 1.01 15.96
CA GLU A 23 0.36 1.25 17.41
C GLU A 23 -0.93 1.95 17.82
N HIS A 24 -1.51 2.72 16.89
CA HIS A 24 -2.77 3.42 17.08
C HIS A 24 -3.50 3.58 15.73
N PRO A 25 -4.84 3.63 15.73
CA PRO A 25 -5.64 3.76 14.52
C PRO A 25 -5.31 5.05 13.76
N GLY A 26 -5.14 4.95 12.44
CA GLY A 26 -4.78 6.08 11.58
C GLY A 26 -3.27 6.31 11.48
N GLN A 27 -2.44 5.46 12.09
CA GLN A 27 -1.00 5.52 11.92
C GLN A 27 -0.64 5.15 10.47
N THR A 28 0.24 5.95 9.85
CA THR A 28 0.76 5.64 8.53
C THR A 28 1.89 4.62 8.65
N LEU A 29 1.80 3.54 7.88
CA LEU A 29 2.77 2.46 7.85
C LEU A 29 3.45 2.40 6.49
N VAL A 30 4.68 1.92 6.45
CA VAL A 30 5.44 1.70 5.22
C VAL A 30 6.07 0.32 5.23
N THR A 31 6.03 -0.38 4.10
CA THR A 31 6.68 -1.68 3.96
C THR A 31 7.19 -1.91 2.55
N THR A 32 8.22 -2.74 2.43
CA THR A 32 8.67 -3.34 1.18
C THR A 32 8.49 -4.86 1.18
N SER A 33 7.92 -5.41 2.26
CA SER A 33 7.76 -6.86 2.43
C SER A 33 6.57 -7.38 1.64
N HIS A 34 6.84 -8.27 0.68
CA HIS A 34 5.80 -8.88 -0.16
C HIS A 34 4.74 -9.62 0.67
N GLN A 35 5.14 -10.25 1.78
CA GLN A 35 4.22 -10.97 2.65
C GLN A 35 3.25 -10.02 3.36
N VAL A 36 3.75 -8.88 3.86
CA VAL A 36 2.92 -7.86 4.52
C VAL A 36 1.91 -7.27 3.54
N ILE A 37 2.36 -6.94 2.32
CA ILE A 37 1.49 -6.38 1.28
C ILE A 37 0.39 -7.38 0.88
N ARG A 38 0.77 -8.66 0.69
CA ARG A 38 -0.17 -9.72 0.35
C ARG A 38 -1.21 -9.92 1.46
N ASP A 39 -0.78 -10.08 2.71
CA ASP A 39 -1.67 -10.26 3.85
C ASP A 39 -2.63 -9.07 4.00
N TRP A 40 -2.12 -7.84 3.89
CA TRP A 40 -2.93 -6.62 3.95
C TRP A 40 -4.02 -6.60 2.86
N ALA A 41 -3.69 -6.97 1.63
CA ALA A 41 -4.62 -7.00 0.51
C ALA A 41 -5.66 -8.14 0.69
N GLU A 42 -5.22 -9.35 1.04
CA GLU A 42 -6.08 -10.52 1.19
C GLU A 42 -7.10 -10.35 2.31
N LYS A 43 -6.71 -9.76 3.45
CA LYS A 43 -7.64 -9.39 4.55
C LYS A 43 -8.78 -8.47 4.09
N ARG A 44 -8.55 -7.70 3.03
CA ARG A 44 -9.50 -6.75 2.43
C ARG A 44 -10.22 -7.33 1.21
N GLY A 45 -9.94 -8.59 0.86
CA GLY A 45 -10.41 -9.24 -0.36
C GLY A 45 -9.81 -8.64 -1.64
N ALA A 46 -8.77 -7.81 -1.52
CA ALA A 46 -8.22 -7.05 -2.63
C ALA A 46 -7.32 -7.91 -3.52
N ARG A 47 -7.40 -7.70 -4.84
CA ARG A 47 -6.64 -8.45 -5.85
C ARG A 47 -5.62 -7.55 -6.55
N PRO A 48 -4.39 -8.02 -6.81
CA PRO A 48 -3.41 -7.24 -7.56
C PRO A 48 -3.92 -6.88 -8.95
N ALA A 49 -3.86 -5.60 -9.29
CA ALA A 49 -4.40 -5.09 -10.55
C ALA A 49 -3.50 -3.98 -11.13
N THR A 50 -3.72 -3.68 -12.41
CA THR A 50 -3.09 -2.57 -13.13
C THR A 50 -4.13 -1.76 -13.88
N VAL A 51 -3.79 -0.52 -14.21
CA VAL A 51 -4.59 0.29 -15.15
C VAL A 51 -4.13 -0.02 -16.58
N PRO A 52 -5.01 -0.55 -17.45
CA PRO A 52 -4.68 -0.85 -18.83
C PRO A 52 -4.26 0.43 -19.58
N GLY A 53 -3.30 0.31 -20.49
CA GLY A 53 -2.81 1.45 -21.27
C GLY A 53 -1.85 2.39 -20.53
N THR A 54 -1.56 2.13 -19.24
CA THR A 54 -0.45 2.78 -18.54
C THR A 54 0.87 2.01 -18.68
N GLU A 55 0.82 0.82 -19.28
CA GLU A 55 1.93 -0.09 -19.42
C GLU A 55 3.11 0.52 -20.18
N HIS A 56 4.32 0.23 -19.71
CA HIS A 56 5.55 0.72 -20.34
C HIS A 56 6.61 -0.39 -20.37
N GLY A 57 7.17 -0.66 -21.54
CA GLY A 57 8.18 -1.70 -21.72
C GLY A 57 7.67 -3.13 -21.44
N GLY A 58 6.39 -3.41 -21.71
CA GLY A 58 5.77 -4.72 -21.47
C GLY A 58 5.50 -5.02 -20.00
N ARG A 59 5.26 -3.99 -19.19
CA ARG A 59 5.06 -4.10 -17.74
C ARG A 59 3.91 -3.20 -17.27
N PRO A 60 3.22 -3.55 -16.17
CA PRO A 60 2.22 -2.70 -15.52
C PRO A 60 2.72 -1.27 -15.29
N GLY A 61 1.96 -0.28 -15.75
CA GLY A 61 2.28 1.13 -15.56
C GLY A 61 1.97 1.60 -14.15
N VAL A 62 0.70 1.52 -13.78
CA VAL A 62 0.20 1.90 -12.46
C VAL A 62 -0.25 0.65 -11.72
N LEU A 63 0.48 0.31 -10.66
CA LEU A 63 0.13 -0.78 -9.76
C LEU A 63 -1.02 -0.35 -8.84
N ARG A 64 -2.09 -1.13 -8.83
CA ARG A 64 -3.28 -0.92 -7.98
C ARG A 64 -3.70 -2.24 -7.33
N PHE A 65 -4.72 -2.13 -6.47
CA PHE A 65 -5.49 -3.25 -5.99
C PHE A 65 -6.94 -3.05 -6.39
N ASP A 66 -7.57 -4.10 -6.92
CA ASP A 66 -9.00 -4.16 -7.13
C ASP A 66 -9.67 -4.65 -5.85
N PHE A 67 -10.63 -3.87 -5.34
CA PHE A 67 -11.35 -4.19 -4.10
C PHE A 67 -12.77 -4.66 -4.43
N PRO A 68 -13.24 -5.81 -3.93
CA PRO A 68 -14.57 -6.31 -4.24
C PRO A 68 -15.64 -5.31 -3.79
N GLY A 69 -16.55 -4.96 -4.69
CA GLY A 69 -17.65 -4.01 -4.43
C GLY A 69 -17.27 -2.52 -4.46
N PHE A 70 -15.97 -2.19 -4.57
CA PHE A 70 -15.44 -0.83 -4.72
C PHE A 70 -14.47 -0.70 -5.93
N GLY A 71 -14.31 -1.78 -6.70
CA GLY A 71 -13.40 -1.90 -7.82
C GLY A 71 -13.71 -0.88 -8.91
N GLY A 72 -12.68 -0.11 -9.30
CA GLY A 72 -12.81 0.90 -10.33
C GLY A 72 -13.08 0.24 -11.69
N GLU A 73 -14.08 0.72 -12.41
CA GLU A 73 -14.29 0.36 -13.81
C GLU A 73 -12.98 0.52 -14.58
N GLY A 74 -12.50 -0.57 -15.18
CA GLY A 74 -11.29 -0.56 -16.01
C GLY A 74 -9.98 -0.94 -15.31
N LEU A 75 -10.00 -1.60 -14.15
CA LEU A 75 -8.80 -2.29 -13.64
C LEU A 75 -8.64 -3.67 -14.32
N GLN A 76 -7.41 -4.01 -14.69
CA GLN A 76 -7.04 -5.34 -15.18
C GLN A 76 -6.37 -6.12 -14.04
N GLU A 77 -6.97 -7.24 -13.62
CA GLU A 77 -6.34 -8.16 -12.67
C GLU A 77 -5.04 -8.73 -13.27
N ILE A 78 -3.99 -8.75 -12.46
CA ILE A 78 -2.68 -9.33 -12.82
C ILE A 78 -2.24 -10.30 -11.75
N SER A 79 -1.24 -11.12 -12.03
CA SER A 79 -0.69 -12.03 -11.02
C SER A 79 0.09 -11.26 -9.94
N TRP A 80 0.12 -11.81 -8.72
CA TRP A 80 0.99 -11.32 -7.64
C TRP A 80 2.46 -11.23 -8.08
N ASP A 81 2.92 -12.21 -8.87
CA ASP A 81 4.28 -12.22 -9.43
C ASP A 81 4.56 -10.96 -10.28
N GLU A 82 3.68 -10.63 -11.23
CA GLU A 82 3.85 -9.46 -12.10
C GLU A 82 3.79 -8.14 -11.33
N TRP A 83 2.90 -8.09 -10.34
CA TRP A 83 2.75 -6.94 -9.46
C TRP A 83 4.04 -6.71 -8.65
N PHE A 84 4.54 -7.76 -7.97
CA PHE A 84 5.74 -7.68 -7.15
C PHE A 84 7.01 -7.48 -7.97
N LYS A 85 7.09 -8.07 -9.15
CA LYS A 85 8.19 -7.83 -10.08
C LYS A 85 8.31 -6.34 -10.41
N THR A 86 7.19 -5.70 -10.76
CA THR A 86 7.18 -4.26 -11.06
C THR A 86 7.50 -3.42 -9.81
N PHE A 87 6.99 -3.84 -8.65
CA PHE A 87 7.23 -3.18 -7.36
C PHE A 87 8.72 -3.20 -6.97
N ASP A 88 9.37 -4.36 -7.04
CA ASP A 88 10.78 -4.57 -6.71
C ASP A 88 11.71 -3.88 -7.72
N GLU A 89 11.44 -4.05 -9.03
CA GLU A 89 12.26 -3.43 -10.07
C GLU A 89 12.27 -1.90 -9.96
N ARG A 90 11.17 -1.31 -9.52
CA ARG A 90 11.04 0.14 -9.28
C ARG A 90 11.45 0.57 -7.87
N LYS A 91 11.81 -0.38 -7.00
CA LYS A 91 12.20 -0.18 -5.60
C LYS A 91 11.18 0.68 -4.85
N LEU A 92 9.91 0.39 -5.04
CA LEU A 92 8.82 1.16 -4.44
C LEU A 92 8.66 0.83 -2.96
N ASN A 93 8.15 1.80 -2.22
CA ASN A 93 7.66 1.65 -0.85
C ASN A 93 6.14 1.56 -0.88
N PHE A 94 5.58 0.58 -0.19
CA PHE A 94 4.15 0.45 0.03
C PHE A 94 3.76 1.19 1.30
N ILE A 95 3.13 2.34 1.14
CA ILE A 95 2.65 3.16 2.25
C ILE A 95 1.16 2.90 2.40
N TYR A 96 0.72 2.57 3.60
CA TYR A 96 -0.66 2.18 3.85
C TYR A 96 -1.11 2.56 5.26
N GLN A 97 -2.42 2.46 5.49
CA GLN A 97 -3.01 2.55 6.82
C GLN A 97 -3.80 1.27 7.05
N GLU A 98 -3.69 0.69 8.25
CA GLU A 98 -4.50 -0.47 8.62
C GLU A 98 -5.93 -0.04 8.93
N HIS A 99 -6.08 0.91 9.86
CA HIS A 99 -7.35 1.52 10.21
C HIS A 99 -7.34 3.05 9.98
N THR A 100 -8.52 3.65 9.82
CA THR A 100 -8.73 5.10 9.85
C THR A 100 -8.65 5.62 11.28
N ALA A 101 -8.57 6.94 11.48
CA ALA A 101 -8.59 7.54 12.83
C ALA A 101 -9.79 7.11 13.69
N ASP A 102 -10.95 6.85 13.06
CA ASP A 102 -12.14 6.31 13.72
C ASP A 102 -12.10 4.79 14.02
N GLY A 103 -10.98 4.10 13.75
CA GLY A 103 -10.79 2.67 13.98
C GLY A 103 -11.46 1.75 12.94
N LYS A 104 -11.91 2.28 11.79
CA LYS A 104 -12.49 1.47 10.70
C LYS A 104 -11.39 0.95 9.78
N GLN A 105 -11.58 -0.22 9.19
CA GLN A 105 -10.62 -0.76 8.21
C GLN A 105 -10.40 0.22 7.05
N SER A 106 -9.14 0.58 6.79
CA SER A 106 -8.76 1.50 5.73
C SER A 106 -8.34 0.74 4.47
N ASN A 107 -8.78 1.23 3.30
CA ASN A 107 -8.32 0.76 1.99
C ASN A 107 -7.26 1.70 1.39
N PHE A 108 -6.75 2.64 2.19
CA PHE A 108 -5.75 3.61 1.75
C PHE A 108 -4.40 2.94 1.56
N PHE A 109 -3.85 3.08 0.35
CA PHE A 109 -2.47 2.79 0.06
C PHE A 109 -1.90 3.77 -0.96
N ARG A 110 -0.57 3.91 -0.95
CA ARG A 110 0.21 4.67 -1.91
C ARG A 110 1.51 3.93 -2.18
N LEU A 111 1.97 4.03 -3.42
CA LEU A 111 3.28 3.56 -3.84
C LEU A 111 4.16 4.77 -4.07
N GLU A 112 5.24 4.87 -3.31
CA GLU A 112 6.22 5.95 -3.47
C GLU A 112 7.58 5.38 -3.81
N ASN A 113 8.34 6.09 -4.65
CA ASN A 113 9.71 5.73 -4.92
C ASN A 113 10.61 6.55 -3.99
N PRO A 114 11.39 5.93 -3.08
CA PRO A 114 12.28 6.66 -2.17
C PRO A 114 13.35 7.48 -2.92
N LYS A 115 13.60 7.21 -4.20
CA LYS A 115 14.52 7.98 -5.05
C LYS A 115 13.86 9.09 -5.86
N ARG A 116 12.53 9.28 -5.76
CA ARG A 116 11.81 10.33 -6.48
C ARG A 116 11.70 11.59 -5.62
N ALA A 117 12.85 12.13 -5.23
CA ALA A 117 12.99 13.50 -4.75
C ALA A 117 13.81 14.37 -5.72
N ASP A 118 14.24 13.83 -6.86
CA ASP A 118 15.06 14.53 -7.84
C ASP A 118 14.65 14.13 -9.27
N ALA A 119 13.79 14.94 -9.89
CA ALA A 119 13.58 15.05 -11.33
C ALA A 119 12.88 16.37 -11.64
#